data_AF-A0A915HHF7-F1
#
_entry.id   AF-A0A915HHF7-F1
#
_cell.length_a   1.000
_cell.length_b   1.000
_cell.length_c   1.000
_cell.angle_alpha   90.00
_cell.angle_beta   90.00
_cell.angle_gamma   90.00
#
_symmetry.space_group_name_H-M   'P 1'
#
loop_
_entity.id
_entity.type
_entity.pdbx_description
1 polymer ?
#
loop_
_entity_poly.entity_id
_entity_poly.type
_entity_poly.pdbx_seq_one_letter_code
_entity_poly.pdbx_strand_id
1 'polypeptide(L)'
;MGKRGGYNLNDCNFYILAVQMLDSSILQCTLKIASTGEDCMQYIMQKLEQQRNLYFGLKYKCSPTVYRWIDFRKPLKKQLMKHAYEFKLYFSVMFYVSNPELLSNSTERYCYYLQLKSDIITGRLFGPPEKSILCASYSLQAEFGDYDPLKQNEESLRNFTLLPLHMTKSAQILEGIVKQALHGHEQLKGMSQADAELAYIKEAKNFDGYGEEYFSGHDEEKAEIFLGYCLSGIVVKRIQSSPTSCALLISLKCPFPKLQTLGILNFEMERNQENNVQ
;
A
#
# COMPACT_ATOMS: atom_id res chain seq x y z
N MET A 1 59.10 -18.77 4.19
CA MET A 1 58.19 -18.22 3.16
C MET A 1 56.75 -18.59 3.53
N GLY A 2 56.01 -17.66 4.14
CA GLY A 2 54.62 -17.88 4.55
C GLY A 2 53.67 -17.81 3.36
N LYS A 3 52.84 -18.84 3.17
CA LYS A 3 51.72 -18.81 2.24
C LYS A 3 50.67 -17.83 2.78
N ARG A 4 50.60 -16.63 2.20
CA ARG A 4 49.45 -15.73 2.36
C ARG A 4 48.27 -16.38 1.65
N GLY A 5 47.29 -16.83 2.41
CA GLY A 5 45.97 -17.18 1.89
C GLY A 5 45.38 -15.94 1.23
N GLY A 6 45.30 -15.95 -0.10
CA GLY A 6 44.53 -14.97 -0.84
C GLY A 6 43.06 -15.20 -0.50
N TYR A 7 42.48 -14.31 0.29
CA TYR A 7 41.03 -14.19 0.35
C TYR A 7 40.59 -13.71 -1.04
N ASN A 8 39.96 -14.60 -1.81
CA ASN A 8 39.29 -14.23 -3.04
C ASN A 8 38.16 -13.25 -2.69
N LEU A 9 38.36 -11.97 -2.97
CA LEU A 9 37.38 -10.90 -2.77
C LEU A 9 36.28 -10.88 -3.87
N ASN A 10 36.14 -11.98 -4.63
CA ASN A 10 35.15 -12.14 -5.71
C ASN A 10 33.87 -12.89 -5.27
N ASP A 11 33.75 -13.28 -4.00
CA ASP A 11 32.62 -14.08 -3.46
C ASP A 11 31.60 -13.24 -2.68
N CYS A 12 31.23 -12.05 -3.17
CA CYS A 12 30.09 -11.35 -2.58
C CYS A 12 28.78 -11.99 -3.09
N ASN A 13 28.41 -13.15 -2.53
CA ASN A 13 27.14 -13.84 -2.77
C ASN A 13 25.91 -13.08 -2.19
N PHE A 14 26.07 -11.78 -1.93
CA PHE A 14 25.10 -10.91 -1.30
C PHE A 14 24.89 -9.65 -2.14
N TYR A 15 23.73 -9.03 -1.97
CA TYR A 15 23.40 -7.73 -2.53
C TYR A 15 22.60 -6.92 -1.53
N ILE A 16 22.65 -5.60 -1.65
CA ILE A 16 21.85 -4.69 -0.84
C ILE A 16 20.63 -4.28 -1.68
N LEU A 17 19.46 -4.37 -1.07
CA LEU A 17 18.19 -3.95 -1.66
C LEU A 17 17.53 -2.90 -0.79
N ALA A 18 17.12 -1.78 -1.40
CA ALA A 18 16.34 -0.76 -0.72
C ALA A 18 14.86 -1.16 -0.71
N VAL A 19 14.24 -1.10 0.48
CA VAL A 19 12.81 -1.26 0.69
C VAL A 19 12.27 0.06 1.23
N GLN A 20 11.34 0.69 0.50
CA GLN A 20 10.60 1.83 1.01
C GLN A 20 9.48 1.36 1.93
N MET A 21 9.53 1.81 3.17
CA MET A 21 8.57 1.53 4.22
C MET A 21 7.35 2.47 4.11
N LEU A 22 6.31 2.17 4.88
CA LEU A 22 5.03 2.90 4.85
C LEU A 22 5.14 4.33 5.41
N ASP A 23 6.11 4.57 6.29
CA ASP A 23 6.48 5.91 6.79
C ASP A 23 7.43 6.65 5.84
N SER A 24 7.64 6.14 4.63
CA SER A 24 8.60 6.62 3.62
C SER A 24 10.07 6.47 3.98
N SER A 25 10.41 5.86 5.14
CA SER A 25 11.79 5.51 5.45
C SER A 25 12.31 4.43 4.50
N ILE A 26 13.64 4.35 4.35
CA ILE A 26 14.30 3.33 3.52
C ILE A 26 14.99 2.32 4.42
N LEU A 27 14.53 1.08 4.39
CA LEU A 27 15.20 -0.05 5.01
C LEU A 27 16.14 -0.71 3.99
N GLN A 28 17.42 -0.80 4.33
CA GLN A 28 18.39 -1.55 3.53
C GLN A 28 18.44 -3.02 3.99
N CYS A 29 18.15 -3.93 3.05
CA CYS A 29 18.18 -5.37 3.27
C CYS A 29 19.42 -5.96 2.60
N THR A 30 20.30 -6.60 3.39
CA THR A 30 21.44 -7.36 2.85
C THR A 30 21.00 -8.80 2.63
N LEU A 31 20.87 -9.21 1.38
CA LEU A 31 20.27 -10.48 0.98
C LEU A 31 21.27 -11.33 0.19
N LYS A 32 21.25 -12.65 0.38
CA LYS A 32 21.97 -13.59 -0.50
C LYS A 32 21.35 -13.56 -1.90
N ILE A 33 22.11 -13.84 -2.95
CA ILE A 33 21.58 -13.92 -4.33
C ILE A 33 20.41 -14.91 -4.46
N ALA A 34 20.45 -16.01 -3.71
CA ALA A 34 19.40 -17.02 -3.66
C ALA A 34 18.17 -16.63 -2.80
N SER A 35 18.22 -15.51 -2.06
CA SER A 35 17.13 -15.11 -1.17
C SER A 35 15.85 -14.88 -1.95
N THR A 36 14.76 -15.33 -1.36
CA THR A 36 13.41 -15.20 -1.88
C THR A 36 12.76 -13.93 -1.37
N GLY A 37 11.54 -13.65 -1.84
CA GLY A 37 10.74 -12.58 -1.25
C GLY A 37 10.40 -12.87 0.23
N GLU A 38 10.17 -14.14 0.58
CA GLU A 38 9.85 -14.56 1.96
C GLU A 38 11.00 -14.20 2.92
N ASP A 39 12.25 -14.49 2.53
CA ASP A 39 13.43 -14.16 3.35
C ASP A 39 13.52 -12.64 3.61
N CYS A 40 13.22 -11.83 2.59
CA CYS A 40 13.19 -10.37 2.71
C CYS A 40 12.05 -9.90 3.63
N MET A 41 10.85 -10.48 3.47
CA MET A 41 9.70 -10.17 4.32
C MET A 41 9.97 -10.54 5.78
N GLN A 42 10.57 -11.69 6.05
CA GLN A 42 10.94 -12.11 7.40
C GLN A 42 11.90 -11.11 8.06
N TYR A 43 12.89 -10.60 7.31
CA TYR A 43 13.78 -9.55 7.81
C TYR A 43 13.02 -8.27 8.17
N ILE A 44 12.07 -7.85 7.34
CA ILE A 44 11.23 -6.67 7.61
C ILE A 44 10.36 -6.90 8.86
N MET A 45 9.72 -8.07 8.99
CA MET A 45 8.91 -8.40 10.16
C MET A 45 9.73 -8.41 11.44
N GLN A 46 10.96 -8.92 11.40
CA GLN A 46 11.88 -8.85 12.54
C GLN A 46 12.20 -7.39 12.92
N LYS A 47 12.40 -6.51 11.94
CA LYS A 47 12.64 -5.07 12.19
C LYS A 47 11.43 -4.35 12.77
N LEU A 48 10.22 -4.81 12.43
CA LEU A 48 8.96 -4.32 12.99
C LEU A 48 8.58 -5.03 14.30
N GLU A 49 9.43 -5.92 14.81
CA GLU A 49 9.19 -6.73 16.01
C GLU A 49 7.89 -7.56 15.93
N GLN A 50 7.51 -7.97 14.72
CA GLN A 50 6.31 -8.76 14.45
C GLN A 50 6.64 -10.25 14.29
N GLN A 51 5.83 -11.09 14.91
CA GLN A 51 5.99 -12.55 14.87
C GLN A 51 5.39 -13.19 13.62
N ARG A 52 4.35 -12.57 13.05
CA ARG A 52 3.62 -13.09 11.88
C ARG A 52 3.28 -11.95 10.94
N ASN A 53 3.30 -12.24 9.64
CA ASN A 53 2.78 -11.35 8.63
C ASN A 53 1.40 -11.86 8.17
N LEU A 54 0.36 -11.09 8.43
CA LEU A 54 -1.01 -11.42 7.98
C LEU A 54 -1.52 -10.47 6.90
N TYR A 55 -1.00 -9.25 6.82
CA TYR A 55 -1.61 -8.16 6.06
C TYR A 55 -0.70 -7.56 5.00
N PHE A 56 0.61 -7.74 5.11
CA PHE A 56 1.57 -6.97 4.35
C PHE A 56 2.19 -7.75 3.20
N GLY A 57 2.62 -7.02 2.19
CA GLY A 57 3.24 -7.53 0.99
C GLY A 57 4.44 -6.70 0.56
N LEU A 58 5.18 -7.20 -0.42
CA LEU A 58 6.22 -6.46 -1.12
C LEU A 58 5.82 -6.28 -2.56
N LYS A 59 5.90 -5.05 -3.05
CA LYS A 59 5.67 -4.71 -4.45
C LYS A 59 6.89 -4.03 -5.05
N TYR A 60 7.02 -4.13 -6.37
CA TYR A 60 8.02 -3.42 -7.15
C TYR A 60 7.30 -2.63 -8.26
N LYS A 61 7.90 -1.55 -8.72
CA LYS A 61 7.41 -0.85 -9.90
C LYS A 61 7.84 -1.60 -11.15
N CYS A 62 6.91 -1.93 -12.04
CA CYS A 62 7.25 -2.41 -13.39
C CYS A 62 7.27 -1.25 -14.40
N SER A 63 6.62 -0.13 -14.10
CA SER A 63 6.67 1.13 -14.84
C SER A 63 6.50 2.30 -13.87
N PRO A 64 6.59 3.57 -14.31
CA PRO A 64 6.42 4.72 -13.42
C PRO A 64 5.11 4.75 -12.62
N THR A 65 4.03 4.18 -13.16
CA THR A 65 2.69 4.20 -12.55
C THR A 65 2.17 2.82 -12.16
N VAL A 66 2.80 1.74 -12.61
CA VAL A 66 2.31 0.37 -12.39
C VAL A 66 3.22 -0.37 -11.41
N TYR A 67 2.60 -0.91 -10.36
CA TYR A 67 3.24 -1.76 -9.36
C TYR A 67 2.78 -3.20 -9.53
N ARG A 68 3.63 -4.14 -9.12
CA ARG A 68 3.32 -5.57 -9.06
C ARG A 68 3.82 -6.17 -7.77
N TRP A 69 3.05 -7.11 -7.23
CA TRP A 69 3.44 -7.88 -6.05
C TRP A 69 4.57 -8.85 -6.36
N ILE A 70 5.46 -9.05 -5.38
CA ILE A 70 6.51 -10.05 -5.41
C ILE A 70 5.92 -11.44 -5.20
N ASP A 71 6.38 -12.41 -6.01
CA ASP A 71 6.17 -13.82 -5.69
C ASP A 71 7.17 -14.22 -4.59
N PHE A 72 6.66 -14.43 -3.37
CA PHE A 72 7.48 -14.71 -2.20
C PHE A 72 8.29 -16.01 -2.32
N ARG A 73 7.90 -16.94 -3.19
CA ARG A 73 8.56 -18.24 -3.34
C ARG A 73 9.72 -18.22 -4.35
N LYS A 74 9.84 -17.18 -5.15
CA LYS A 74 10.85 -17.08 -6.21
C LYS A 74 12.05 -16.24 -5.78
N PRO A 75 13.26 -16.48 -6.34
CA PRO A 75 14.44 -15.67 -6.06
C PRO A 75 14.20 -14.19 -6.36
N LEU A 76 14.36 -13.34 -5.35
CA LEU A 76 13.95 -11.94 -5.40
C LEU A 76 14.76 -11.13 -6.40
N LYS A 77 16.10 -11.30 -6.39
CA LYS A 77 17.00 -10.61 -7.32
C LYS A 77 16.63 -10.85 -8.79
N LYS A 78 16.31 -12.10 -9.14
CA LYS A 78 15.96 -12.50 -10.51
C LYS A 78 14.63 -11.85 -10.95
N GLN A 79 13.64 -11.79 -10.05
CA GLN A 79 12.37 -11.14 -10.34
C GLN A 79 12.56 -9.64 -10.62
N LEU A 80 13.30 -8.95 -9.76
CA LEU A 80 13.56 -7.51 -9.89
C LEU A 80 14.36 -7.19 -11.17
N MET A 81 15.44 -7.92 -11.44
CA MET A 81 16.25 -7.69 -12.64
C MET A 81 15.47 -7.89 -13.95
N LYS A 82 14.48 -8.79 -13.95
CA LYS A 82 13.71 -9.11 -15.15
C LYS A 82 12.53 -8.15 -15.36
N HIS A 83 11.92 -7.67 -14.29
CA HIS A 83 10.60 -7.02 -14.37
C HIS A 83 10.50 -5.63 -13.74
N ALA A 84 11.45 -5.23 -12.89
CA ALA A 84 11.35 -3.97 -12.18
C ALA A 84 11.95 -2.82 -12.99
N TYR A 85 11.22 -1.70 -13.00
CA TYR A 85 11.67 -0.42 -13.54
C TYR A 85 12.86 0.15 -12.73
N GLU A 86 12.86 -0.10 -11.42
CA GLU A 86 13.94 0.26 -10.50
C GLU A 86 14.25 -0.89 -9.56
N PHE A 87 15.52 -1.06 -9.18
CA PHE A 87 15.95 -2.12 -8.27
C PHE A 87 15.63 -1.78 -6.81
N LYS A 88 14.33 -1.65 -6.51
CA LYS A 88 13.77 -1.19 -5.24
C LYS A 88 12.44 -1.88 -4.96
N LEU A 89 12.16 -2.12 -3.68
CA LEU A 89 10.88 -2.62 -3.20
C LEU A 89 10.10 -1.58 -2.42
N TYR A 90 8.81 -1.85 -2.30
CA TYR A 90 7.85 -1.07 -1.53
C TYR A 90 7.09 -2.02 -0.61
N PHE A 91 7.14 -1.76 0.69
CA PHE A 91 6.34 -2.43 1.69
C PHE A 91 4.93 -1.83 1.70
N SER A 92 3.89 -2.66 1.65
CA SER A 92 2.51 -2.19 1.45
C SER A 92 1.50 -3.16 2.06
N VAL A 93 0.30 -2.68 2.40
CA VAL A 93 -0.81 -3.57 2.78
C VAL A 93 -1.32 -4.30 1.55
N MET A 94 -1.29 -5.62 1.61
CA MET A 94 -1.79 -6.53 0.59
C MET A 94 -3.21 -7.01 0.92
N PHE A 95 -3.50 -7.27 2.21
CA PHE A 95 -4.79 -7.79 2.64
C PHE A 95 -5.51 -6.80 3.52
N TYR A 96 -6.67 -6.34 3.04
CA TYR A 96 -7.49 -5.40 3.77
C TYR A 96 -8.49 -6.12 4.69
N VAL A 97 -8.80 -5.53 5.82
CA VAL A 97 -9.78 -6.04 6.80
C VAL A 97 -11.12 -5.32 6.67
N SER A 98 -12.22 -6.08 6.78
CA SER A 98 -13.58 -5.51 6.87
C SER A 98 -13.90 -4.97 8.27
N ASN A 99 -13.29 -5.57 9.30
CA ASN A 99 -13.40 -5.14 10.68
C ASN A 99 -12.05 -4.60 11.20
N PRO A 100 -11.90 -3.27 11.34
CA PRO A 100 -10.68 -2.65 11.87
C PRO A 100 -10.28 -3.12 13.28
N GLU A 101 -11.23 -3.59 14.10
CA GLU A 101 -10.95 -4.11 15.46
C GLU A 101 -10.04 -5.35 15.46
N LEU A 102 -9.88 -6.01 14.32
CA LEU A 102 -8.93 -7.12 14.19
C LEU A 102 -7.46 -6.66 14.29
N LEU A 103 -7.19 -5.37 14.05
CA LEU A 103 -5.86 -4.75 14.15
C LEU A 103 -5.54 -4.39 15.62
N SER A 104 -5.53 -5.41 16.47
CA SER A 104 -5.28 -5.26 17.91
C SER A 104 -3.82 -4.88 18.21
N ASN A 105 -2.87 -5.38 17.41
CA ASN A 105 -1.45 -5.07 17.52
C ASN A 105 -1.18 -3.61 17.08
N SER A 106 -0.47 -2.84 17.91
CA SER A 106 -0.18 -1.43 17.65
C SER A 106 0.65 -1.20 16.40
N THR A 107 1.65 -2.03 16.13
CA THR A 107 2.51 -1.89 14.95
C THR A 107 1.73 -2.19 13.67
N GLU A 108 0.92 -3.26 13.68
CA GLU A 108 0.09 -3.61 12.52
C GLU A 108 -0.92 -2.50 12.23
N ARG A 109 -1.60 -2.00 13.27
CA ARG A 109 -2.54 -0.89 13.15
C ARG A 109 -1.88 0.38 12.63
N TYR A 110 -0.72 0.75 13.16
CA TYR A 110 0.02 1.93 12.72
C TYR A 110 0.45 1.81 11.25
N CYS A 111 1.03 0.68 10.84
CA CYS A 111 1.35 0.43 9.43
C CYS A 111 0.10 0.53 8.54
N TYR A 112 -1.01 -0.06 8.96
CA TYR A 112 -2.26 -0.02 8.21
C TYR A 112 -2.80 1.42 8.08
N TYR A 113 -2.75 2.21 9.15
CA TYR A 113 -3.06 3.64 9.15
C TYR A 113 -2.19 4.40 8.14
N LEU A 114 -0.87 4.20 8.15
CA LEU A 114 0.05 4.86 7.22
C LEU A 114 -0.25 4.55 5.76
N GLN A 115 -0.58 3.30 5.45
CA GLN A 115 -1.00 2.91 4.10
C GLN A 115 -2.24 3.69 3.66
N LEU A 116 -3.30 3.68 4.47
CA LEU A 116 -4.55 4.37 4.14
C LEU A 116 -4.36 5.87 4.01
N LYS A 117 -3.52 6.46 4.88
CA LYS A 117 -3.14 7.87 4.78
C LYS A 117 -2.49 8.18 3.45
N SER A 118 -1.49 7.41 3.05
CA SER A 118 -0.85 7.55 1.74
C SER A 118 -1.86 7.40 0.60
N ASP A 119 -2.78 6.46 0.71
CA ASP A 119 -3.74 6.18 -0.36
C ASP A 119 -4.77 7.30 -0.54
N ILE A 120 -5.25 7.90 0.55
CA ILE A 120 -6.13 9.06 0.51
C ILE A 120 -5.39 10.28 -0.05
N ILE A 121 -4.15 10.53 0.41
CA ILE A 121 -3.34 11.66 -0.05
C ILE A 121 -3.04 11.57 -1.56
N THR A 122 -2.66 10.39 -2.03
CA THR A 122 -2.34 10.14 -3.45
C THR A 122 -3.58 10.04 -4.33
N GLY A 123 -4.77 9.99 -3.74
CA GLY A 123 -6.04 9.84 -4.46
C GLY A 123 -6.33 8.41 -4.92
N ARG A 124 -5.60 7.40 -4.42
CA ARG A 124 -5.94 5.98 -4.62
C ARG A 124 -7.27 5.63 -3.94
N LEU A 125 -7.49 6.19 -2.74
CA LEU A 125 -8.78 6.16 -2.07
C LEU A 125 -9.48 7.49 -2.27
N PHE A 126 -10.73 7.44 -2.73
CA PHE A 126 -11.53 8.62 -3.00
C PHE A 126 -12.74 8.67 -2.07
N GLY A 127 -13.06 9.86 -1.58
CA GLY A 127 -14.20 10.06 -0.71
C GLY A 127 -14.64 11.51 -0.67
N PRO A 128 -15.81 11.80 -0.07
CA PRO A 128 -16.28 13.15 0.14
C PRO A 128 -15.22 14.03 0.84
N PRO A 129 -15.13 15.32 0.50
CA PRO A 129 -14.20 16.25 1.13
C PRO A 129 -14.29 16.22 2.66
N GLU A 130 -15.50 16.27 3.22
CA GLU A 130 -15.75 16.25 4.67
C GLU A 130 -15.09 15.07 5.38
N LYS A 131 -15.15 13.87 4.78
CA LYS A 131 -14.50 12.67 5.33
C LYS A 131 -12.98 12.76 5.24
N SER A 132 -12.45 13.33 4.15
CA SER A 132 -11.00 13.55 4.00
C SER A 132 -10.48 14.55 5.05
N ILE A 133 -11.27 15.57 5.38
CA ILE A 133 -10.98 16.54 6.44
C ILE A 133 -10.99 15.86 7.80
N LEU A 134 -11.99 15.03 8.09
CA LEU A 134 -12.07 14.26 9.33
C LEU A 134 -10.85 13.32 9.49
N CYS A 135 -10.46 12.63 8.42
CA CYS A 135 -9.22 11.85 8.40
C CYS A 135 -7.99 12.71 8.69
N ALA A 136 -7.90 13.92 8.13
CA ALA A 136 -6.80 14.84 8.45
C ALA A 136 -6.77 15.20 9.95
N SER A 137 -7.91 15.46 10.58
CA SER A 137 -8.02 15.70 12.02
C SER A 137 -7.52 14.51 12.85
N TYR A 138 -7.91 13.28 12.49
CA TYR A 138 -7.40 12.08 13.17
C TYR A 138 -5.89 11.89 12.95
N SER A 139 -5.37 12.22 11.76
CA SER A 139 -3.93 12.17 11.49
C SER A 139 -3.16 13.15 12.37
N LEU A 140 -3.68 14.37 12.55
CA LEU A 140 -3.08 15.36 13.45
C LEU A 140 -3.05 14.87 14.89
N GLN A 141 -4.17 14.30 15.38
CA GLN A 141 -4.22 13.74 16.74
C GLN A 141 -3.26 12.54 16.89
N ALA A 142 -3.15 11.67 15.89
CA ALA A 142 -2.24 10.53 15.92
C ALA A 142 -0.76 10.95 15.91
N GLU A 143 -0.40 11.99 15.16
CA GLU A 143 0.99 12.44 15.02
C GLU A 143 1.47 13.36 16.16
N PHE A 144 0.57 14.19 16.68
CA PHE A 144 0.96 15.26 17.61
C PHE A 144 0.31 15.17 19.00
N GLY A 145 -0.66 14.26 19.18
CA GLY A 145 -1.49 14.24 20.40
C GLY A 145 -2.42 15.44 20.48
N ASP A 146 -2.79 15.83 21.70
CA ASP A 146 -3.73 16.92 21.95
C ASP A 146 -3.30 18.25 21.31
N TYR A 147 -4.28 18.96 20.73
CA TYR A 147 -4.06 20.24 20.09
C TYR A 147 -3.42 21.29 21.01
N ASP A 148 -2.31 21.88 20.55
CA ASP A 148 -1.59 22.98 21.21
C ASP A 148 -1.53 24.20 20.25
N PRO A 149 -2.34 25.24 20.49
CA PRO A 149 -2.44 26.40 19.59
C PRO A 149 -1.14 27.20 19.47
N LEU A 150 -0.18 27.02 20.38
CA LEU A 150 1.13 27.67 20.30
C LEU A 150 2.08 26.95 19.34
N LYS A 151 1.86 25.66 19.10
CA LYS A 151 2.71 24.81 18.24
C LYS A 151 2.07 24.51 16.90
N GLN A 152 0.74 24.45 16.87
CA GLN A 152 -0.04 24.02 15.71
C GLN A 152 -0.89 25.18 15.23
N ASN A 153 -0.40 25.83 14.18
CA ASN A 153 -1.13 26.84 13.45
C ASN A 153 -1.13 26.53 11.96
N GLU A 154 -1.96 27.23 11.20
CA GLU A 154 -2.09 26.99 9.76
C GLU A 154 -0.76 27.06 9.02
N GLU A 155 0.12 27.98 9.42
CA GLU A 155 1.43 28.16 8.81
C GLU A 155 2.36 26.97 9.06
N SER A 156 2.32 26.40 10.28
CA SER A 156 3.06 25.18 10.62
C SER A 156 2.58 23.96 9.83
N LEU A 157 1.27 23.90 9.50
CA LEU A 157 0.66 22.78 8.79
C LEU A 157 0.71 22.90 7.26
N ARG A 158 1.08 24.07 6.70
CA ARG A 158 1.19 24.26 5.23
C ARG A 158 2.16 23.30 4.56
N ASN A 159 3.20 22.86 5.28
CA ASN A 159 4.19 21.92 4.76
C ASN A 159 3.81 20.44 4.98
N PHE A 160 2.75 20.17 5.75
CA PHE A 160 2.30 18.81 6.00
C PHE A 160 1.34 18.37 4.89
N THR A 161 1.67 17.23 4.28
CA THR A 161 0.77 16.61 3.32
C THR A 161 -0.30 15.84 4.10
N LEU A 162 -1.40 16.52 4.43
CA LEU A 162 -2.52 15.96 5.22
C LEU A 162 -3.72 15.56 4.37
N LEU A 163 -3.80 16.07 3.14
CA LEU A 163 -5.01 16.04 2.33
C LEU A 163 -4.73 15.45 0.93
N PRO A 164 -5.77 14.91 0.26
CA PRO A 164 -5.69 14.49 -1.13
C PRO A 164 -5.13 15.57 -2.06
N LEU A 165 -4.22 15.19 -2.98
CA LEU A 165 -3.56 16.10 -3.93
C LEU A 165 -4.56 16.92 -4.76
N HIS A 166 -5.75 16.39 -5.03
CA HIS A 166 -6.78 17.12 -5.77
C HIS A 166 -7.41 18.26 -4.97
N MET A 167 -7.42 18.19 -3.64
CA MET A 167 -7.93 19.21 -2.72
C MET A 167 -6.92 20.32 -2.45
N THR A 168 -5.63 20.10 -2.75
CA THR A 168 -4.55 21.07 -2.52
C THR A 168 -4.25 21.97 -3.73
N LYS A 169 -5.08 21.92 -4.79
CA LYS A 169 -4.85 22.65 -6.06
C LYS A 169 -5.02 24.17 -5.96
N SER A 170 -5.80 24.66 -5.00
CA SER A 170 -6.02 26.10 -4.76
C SER A 170 -5.61 26.45 -3.33
N ALA A 171 -4.76 27.47 -3.19
CA ALA A 171 -4.26 27.91 -1.89
C ALA A 171 -5.38 28.37 -0.94
N GLN A 172 -6.41 29.03 -1.47
CA GLN A 172 -7.56 29.49 -0.67
C GLN A 172 -8.41 28.33 -0.17
N ILE A 173 -8.63 27.33 -1.02
CA ILE A 173 -9.37 26.11 -0.65
C ILE A 173 -8.57 25.33 0.39
N LEU A 174 -7.25 25.22 0.21
CA LEU A 174 -6.35 24.55 1.14
C LEU A 174 -6.38 25.21 2.53
N GLU A 175 -6.31 26.54 2.62
CA GLU A 175 -6.36 27.27 3.90
C GLU A 175 -7.68 27.00 4.65
N GLY A 176 -8.81 27.08 3.94
CA GLY A 176 -10.12 26.78 4.52
C GLY A 176 -10.25 25.33 5.00
N ILE A 177 -9.61 24.39 4.31
CA ILE A 177 -9.61 22.98 4.72
C ILE A 177 -8.69 22.74 5.92
N VAL A 178 -7.48 23.31 5.93
CA VAL A 178 -6.54 23.19 7.05
C VAL A 178 -7.17 23.74 8.34
N LYS A 179 -7.88 24.87 8.27
CA LYS A 179 -8.66 25.42 9.39
C LYS A 179 -9.68 24.43 9.92
N GLN A 180 -10.42 23.76 9.04
CA GLN A 180 -11.41 22.76 9.44
C GLN A 180 -10.77 21.52 10.07
N ALA A 181 -9.64 21.05 9.54
CA ALA A 181 -8.89 19.94 10.11
C ALA A 181 -8.34 20.29 11.51
N LEU A 182 -7.81 21.51 11.68
CA LEU A 182 -7.36 22.02 12.99
C LEU A 182 -8.51 22.12 13.99
N HIS A 183 -9.66 22.66 13.57
CA HIS A 183 -10.83 22.73 14.42
C HIS A 183 -11.31 21.33 14.84
N GLY A 184 -11.32 20.37 13.91
CA GLY A 184 -11.62 18.98 14.24
C GLY A 184 -10.61 18.38 15.21
N HIS A 185 -9.31 18.65 15.02
CA HIS A 185 -8.24 18.19 15.90
C HIS A 185 -8.41 18.72 17.35
N GLU A 186 -8.80 19.99 17.51
CA GLU A 186 -9.12 20.56 18.82
C GLU A 186 -10.24 19.79 19.56
N GLN A 187 -11.24 19.28 18.83
CA GLN A 187 -12.33 18.50 19.41
C GLN A 187 -11.93 17.07 19.80
N LEU A 188 -10.75 16.58 19.39
CA LEU A 188 -10.24 15.24 19.71
C LEU A 188 -9.42 15.19 21.00
N LYS A 189 -9.38 16.27 21.77
CA LYS A 189 -8.61 16.36 23.01
C LYS A 189 -8.88 15.19 23.97
N GLY A 190 -7.82 14.55 24.43
CA GLY A 190 -7.84 13.38 25.29
C GLY A 190 -7.95 12.05 24.54
N MET A 191 -8.11 12.05 23.22
CA MET A 191 -8.06 10.84 22.41
C MET A 191 -6.62 10.33 22.32
N SER A 192 -6.41 9.04 22.60
CA SER A 192 -5.08 8.43 22.48
C SER A 192 -4.66 8.33 21.02
N GLN A 193 -3.34 8.26 20.76
CA GLN A 193 -2.82 8.01 19.42
C GLN A 193 -3.41 6.72 18.80
N ALA A 194 -3.49 5.64 19.60
CA ALA A 194 -4.03 4.37 19.14
C ALA A 194 -5.51 4.47 18.73
N ASP A 195 -6.31 5.25 19.46
CA ASP A 195 -7.71 5.48 19.15
C ASP A 195 -7.88 6.35 17.91
N ALA A 196 -7.01 7.36 17.73
CA ALA A 196 -6.99 8.20 16.54
C ALA A 196 -6.62 7.40 15.29
N GLU A 197 -5.59 6.53 15.35
CA GLU A 197 -5.24 5.59 14.28
C GLU A 197 -6.42 4.67 13.92
N LEU A 198 -7.07 4.09 14.94
CA LEU A 198 -8.21 3.20 14.72
C LEU A 198 -9.41 3.94 14.13
N ALA A 199 -9.69 5.16 14.60
CA ALA A 199 -10.76 6.01 14.08
C ALA A 199 -10.49 6.40 12.61
N TYR A 200 -9.23 6.71 12.27
CA TYR A 200 -8.81 6.95 10.89
C TYR A 200 -9.13 5.73 10.01
N ILE A 201 -8.71 4.53 10.43
CA ILE A 201 -8.95 3.29 9.67
C ILE A 201 -10.45 3.02 9.52
N LYS A 202 -11.23 3.25 10.59
CA LYS A 202 -12.70 3.10 10.57
C LYS A 202 -13.39 4.06 9.61
N GLU A 203 -12.85 5.25 9.41
CA GLU A 203 -13.40 6.21 8.44
C GLU A 203 -12.96 5.87 7.02
N ALA A 204 -11.65 5.63 6.83
CA ALA A 204 -11.03 5.32 5.54
C ALA A 204 -11.58 4.05 4.89
N LYS A 205 -12.08 3.08 5.66
CA LYS A 205 -12.74 1.89 5.11
C LYS A 205 -14.00 2.19 4.27
N ASN A 206 -14.58 3.38 4.45
CA ASN A 206 -15.78 3.82 3.76
C ASN A 206 -15.46 4.63 2.48
N PHE A 207 -14.18 4.77 2.13
CA PHE A 207 -13.76 5.43 0.90
C PHE A 207 -13.85 4.46 -0.28
N ASP A 208 -14.17 5.01 -1.45
CA ASP A 208 -14.16 4.26 -2.71
C ASP A 208 -12.74 3.78 -3.02
N GLY A 209 -12.64 2.51 -3.43
CA GLY A 209 -11.36 1.84 -3.66
C GLY A 209 -10.79 1.11 -2.44
N TYR A 210 -11.43 1.17 -1.26
CA TYR A 210 -10.93 0.48 -0.07
C TYR A 210 -10.90 -1.05 -0.25
N GLY A 211 -9.70 -1.61 -0.12
CA GLY A 211 -9.48 -3.04 -0.34
C GLY A 211 -9.70 -3.48 -1.78
N GLU A 212 -9.77 -2.56 -2.73
CA GLU A 212 -9.88 -2.84 -4.16
C GLU A 212 -8.51 -2.75 -4.84
N GLU A 213 -8.25 -3.68 -5.74
CA GLU A 213 -7.14 -3.61 -6.70
C GLU A 213 -7.67 -4.05 -8.06
N TYR A 214 -7.21 -3.37 -9.13
CA TYR A 214 -7.68 -3.60 -10.50
C TYR A 214 -6.50 -3.82 -11.43
N PHE A 215 -6.70 -4.71 -12.40
CA PHE A 215 -5.78 -5.06 -13.46
C PHE A 215 -6.46 -4.80 -14.80
N SER A 216 -5.78 -4.11 -15.71
CA SER A 216 -6.30 -3.85 -17.05
C SER A 216 -6.12 -5.09 -17.93
N GLY A 217 -7.19 -5.44 -18.63
CA GLY A 217 -7.21 -6.57 -19.56
C GLY A 217 -8.08 -6.26 -20.76
N HIS A 218 -8.22 -7.27 -21.62
CA HIS A 218 -9.12 -7.23 -22.75
C HIS A 218 -10.02 -8.45 -22.71
N ASP A 219 -11.29 -8.30 -23.07
CA ASP A 219 -12.17 -9.44 -23.29
C ASP A 219 -11.98 -10.05 -24.68
N GLU A 220 -12.78 -11.07 -25.00
CA GLU A 220 -12.72 -11.78 -26.29
C GLU A 220 -12.97 -10.86 -27.50
N GLU A 221 -13.72 -9.78 -27.30
CA GLU A 221 -14.02 -8.76 -28.29
C GLU A 221 -12.94 -7.66 -28.36
N LYS A 222 -11.84 -7.82 -27.62
CA LYS A 222 -10.76 -6.83 -27.44
C LYS A 222 -11.24 -5.53 -26.80
N ALA A 223 -12.38 -5.53 -26.10
CA ALA A 223 -12.81 -4.38 -25.33
C ALA A 223 -11.97 -4.29 -24.05
N GLU A 224 -11.59 -3.07 -23.66
CA GLU A 224 -10.85 -2.84 -22.42
C GLU A 224 -11.75 -3.16 -21.22
N ILE A 225 -11.24 -4.01 -20.33
CA ILE A 225 -11.89 -4.38 -19.08
C ILE A 225 -10.92 -4.20 -17.92
N PHE A 226 -11.47 -3.94 -16.74
CA PHE A 226 -10.72 -4.01 -15.49
C PHE A 226 -11.21 -5.20 -14.69
N LEU A 227 -10.32 -6.16 -14.49
CA LEU A 227 -10.52 -7.25 -13.54
C LEU A 227 -9.99 -6.78 -12.19
N GLY A 228 -10.85 -6.69 -11.19
CA GLY A 228 -10.46 -6.36 -9.84
C GLY A 228 -10.83 -7.44 -8.84
N TYR A 229 -10.21 -7.35 -7.68
CA TYR A 229 -10.68 -8.04 -6.49
C TYR A 229 -10.95 -7.02 -5.38
N CYS A 230 -11.92 -7.33 -4.53
CA CYS A 230 -12.29 -6.55 -3.38
C CYS A 230 -12.63 -7.49 -2.21
N LEU A 231 -12.96 -6.92 -1.05
CA LEU A 231 -13.30 -7.69 0.15
C LEU A 231 -14.49 -8.64 -0.04
N SER A 232 -15.37 -8.37 -1.02
CA SER A 232 -16.57 -9.18 -1.30
C SER A 232 -16.40 -10.17 -2.45
N GLY A 233 -15.27 -10.17 -3.16
CA GLY A 233 -14.97 -11.12 -4.23
C GLY A 233 -14.23 -10.51 -5.42
N ILE A 234 -14.44 -11.09 -6.60
CA ILE A 234 -13.86 -10.63 -7.87
C ILE A 234 -14.90 -9.76 -8.60
N VAL A 235 -14.44 -8.66 -9.20
CA VAL A 235 -15.27 -7.69 -9.92
C VAL A 235 -14.73 -7.51 -11.33
N VAL A 236 -15.61 -7.45 -12.33
CA VAL A 236 -15.23 -7.06 -13.70
C VAL A 236 -15.92 -5.74 -14.02
N LYS A 237 -15.14 -4.69 -14.29
CA LYS A 237 -15.64 -3.39 -14.76
C LYS A 237 -15.38 -3.26 -16.26
N ARG A 238 -16.43 -3.03 -17.04
CA ARG A 238 -16.34 -2.68 -18.47
C ARG A 238 -16.44 -1.17 -18.62
N ILE A 239 -15.56 -0.56 -19.41
CA ILE A 239 -15.75 0.84 -19.79
C ILE A 239 -16.73 0.86 -20.96
N GLN A 240 -18.02 1.07 -20.68
CA GLN A 240 -18.97 1.48 -21.73
C GLN A 240 -19.03 3.01 -21.77
N SER A 241 -19.15 3.58 -22.95
CA SER A 241 -19.22 5.02 -23.24
C SER A 241 -20.46 5.75 -22.67
N SER A 242 -21.19 5.12 -21.75
CA SER A 242 -22.39 5.61 -21.08
C SER A 242 -22.15 5.61 -19.55
N PRO A 243 -22.44 6.71 -18.82
CA PRO A 243 -22.22 6.82 -17.38
C PRO A 243 -23.18 5.97 -16.53
N THR A 244 -24.10 5.26 -17.15
CA THR A 244 -25.12 4.43 -16.50
C THR A 244 -25.17 3.06 -17.16
N SER A 245 -24.24 2.15 -16.85
CA SER A 245 -24.51 0.69 -16.86
C SER A 245 -23.35 -0.18 -16.36
N CYS A 246 -23.69 -0.97 -15.34
CA CYS A 246 -23.33 -2.38 -15.16
C CYS A 246 -21.87 -2.74 -14.80
N ALA A 247 -21.54 -2.62 -13.51
CA ALA A 247 -20.63 -3.58 -12.89
C ALA A 247 -21.32 -4.96 -12.85
N LEU A 248 -20.83 -5.94 -13.61
CA LEU A 248 -21.21 -7.33 -13.40
C LEU A 248 -20.40 -7.86 -12.23
N LEU A 249 -21.03 -7.91 -11.05
CA LEU A 249 -20.44 -8.51 -9.87
C LEU A 249 -20.59 -10.03 -9.97
N ILE A 250 -19.63 -10.70 -10.62
CA ILE A 250 -19.53 -12.15 -10.54
C ILE A 250 -18.95 -12.48 -9.16
N SER A 251 -19.82 -12.58 -8.14
CA SER A 251 -19.43 -13.00 -6.80
C SER A 251 -19.03 -14.48 -6.82
N LEU A 252 -17.78 -14.75 -7.20
CA LEU A 252 -17.12 -15.99 -6.83
C LEU A 252 -16.83 -15.89 -5.33
N LYS A 253 -17.77 -16.35 -4.49
CA LYS A 253 -17.55 -16.54 -3.05
C LYS A 253 -16.47 -17.59 -2.84
N CYS A 254 -15.20 -17.19 -2.94
CA CYS A 254 -14.07 -18.04 -2.67
C CYS A 254 -13.62 -17.81 -1.21
N PRO A 255 -13.57 -18.85 -0.35
CA PRO A 255 -13.08 -18.71 1.01
C PRO A 255 -11.63 -18.19 1.02
N PHE A 256 -11.37 -17.20 1.87
CA PHE A 256 -10.11 -16.44 2.04
C PHE A 256 -8.79 -17.26 1.97
N PRO A 257 -8.71 -18.49 2.51
CA PRO A 257 -7.48 -19.31 2.41
C PRO A 257 -7.19 -19.86 1.00
N LYS A 258 -8.20 -19.97 0.12
CA LYS A 258 -8.03 -20.54 -1.24
C LYS A 258 -7.54 -19.52 -2.27
N LEU A 259 -7.70 -18.22 -2.01
CA LEU A 259 -7.12 -17.16 -2.86
C LEU A 259 -5.59 -17.13 -2.77
N GLN A 260 -5.00 -17.55 -1.63
CA GLN A 260 -3.56 -17.79 -1.51
C GLN A 260 -3.05 -18.92 -2.41
N THR A 261 -3.90 -19.91 -2.74
CA THR A 261 -3.53 -21.12 -3.49
C THR A 261 -3.86 -21.03 -4.97
N LEU A 262 -4.91 -20.28 -5.34
CA LEU A 262 -5.46 -20.27 -6.69
C LEU A 262 -4.65 -19.49 -7.74
N GLY A 263 -3.51 -18.87 -7.38
CA GLY A 263 -2.67 -18.21 -8.37
C GLY A 263 -3.42 -17.13 -9.17
N ILE A 264 -4.49 -16.54 -8.63
CA ILE A 264 -5.25 -15.49 -9.32
C ILE A 264 -4.43 -14.20 -9.42
N LEU A 265 -3.41 -14.04 -8.56
CA LEU A 265 -2.33 -13.05 -8.74
C LEU A 265 -1.32 -13.41 -9.87
N ASN A 266 -1.32 -14.65 -10.38
CA ASN A 266 -0.50 -15.11 -11.51
C ASN A 266 -1.26 -15.13 -12.85
N PHE A 267 -2.57 -14.86 -12.88
CA PHE A 267 -3.39 -14.98 -14.10
C PHE A 267 -3.00 -14.00 -15.23
N GLU A 268 -2.13 -13.03 -14.96
CA GLU A 268 -1.51 -12.14 -15.96
C GLU A 268 -0.06 -12.48 -16.33
N MET A 269 0.55 -13.53 -15.76
CA MET A 269 1.91 -13.94 -16.13
C MET A 269 2.01 -15.12 -17.09
N GLU A 270 0.97 -15.95 -17.23
CA GLU A 270 1.03 -17.11 -18.15
C GLU A 270 0.47 -16.84 -19.56
N ARG A 271 -0.45 -15.87 -19.74
CA ARG A 271 -1.05 -15.60 -21.07
C ARG A 271 -0.13 -14.94 -22.11
N ASN A 272 1.13 -14.62 -21.77
CA ASN A 272 2.10 -14.08 -22.74
C ASN A 272 3.44 -14.85 -22.78
N GLN A 273 3.49 -16.09 -22.28
CA GLN A 273 4.65 -16.99 -22.50
C GLN A 273 4.32 -18.31 -23.22
N GLU A 274 3.07 -18.51 -23.67
CA GLU A 274 2.67 -19.63 -24.55
C GLU A 274 2.54 -19.26 -26.04
N ASN A 275 3.18 -18.17 -26.49
CA ASN A 275 3.55 -18.03 -27.90
C ASN A 275 5.06 -18.30 -28.05
N ASN A 276 5.44 -19.54 -27.82
CA ASN A 276 6.63 -20.16 -28.41
C ASN A 276 6.22 -21.56 -28.83
N VAL A 277 6.19 -21.78 -30.16
CA VAL A 277 6.44 -23.03 -30.93
C VAL A 277 5.59 -22.97 -32.21
N GLN A 278 6.09 -22.23 -33.19
CA GLN A 278 6.37 -22.72 -34.55
C GLN A 278 7.43 -21.83 -35.18
#